data_AF-A0A0G1XK81-F1
#
_entry.id   AF-A0A0G1XK81-F1
#
_cell.length_a   1.000
_cell.length_b   1.000
_cell.length_c   1.000
_cell.angle_alpha   90.00
_cell.angle_beta   90.00
_cell.angle_gamma   90.00
#
_symmetry.space_group_name_H-M   'P 1'
#
loop_
_entity.id
_entity.type
_entity.pdbx_description
1 polymer ?
#
loop_
_entity_poly.entity_id
_entity_poly.type
_entity_poly.pdbx_seq_one_letter_code
_entity_poly.pdbx_strand_id
1 'polypeptide(L)'
;MTHQLLARDQELTKRIMRRVYFFWFMKRVAPTILLQLGAFTLLAVGIHEFVSIRFVSANAIAALSGGVGAVISYATSAVAKTGFIPQLLFGASVMLGILVLRDLRRALRRLMRHELESAAALQRLSR
;
A
#
# COMPACT_ATOMS: atom_id res chain seq x y z
N MET A 1 27.59 -25.93 -30.31
CA MET A 1 27.81 -26.38 -28.92
C MET A 1 27.80 -25.23 -27.90
N THR A 2 28.41 -24.07 -28.20
CA THR A 2 28.46 -22.90 -27.31
C THR A 2 27.09 -22.31 -26.91
N HIS A 3 26.11 -22.28 -27.83
CA HIS A 3 24.76 -21.77 -27.53
C HIS A 3 23.98 -22.58 -26.47
N GLN A 4 24.24 -23.89 -26.33
CA GLN A 4 23.56 -24.71 -25.33
C GLN A 4 24.15 -24.53 -23.92
N LEU A 5 25.44 -24.18 -23.81
CA LEU A 5 26.09 -23.88 -22.53
C LEU A 5 25.58 -22.56 -21.96
N LEU A 6 25.50 -21.52 -22.79
CA LEU A 6 24.98 -20.20 -22.39
C LEU A 6 23.52 -20.27 -21.91
N ALA A 7 22.67 -21.05 -22.58
CA ALA A 7 21.28 -21.24 -22.16
C ALA A 7 21.18 -21.93 -20.79
N ARG A 8 22.04 -22.93 -20.53
CA ARG A 8 22.11 -23.63 -19.23
C ARG A 8 22.56 -22.71 -18.10
N ASP A 9 23.59 -21.90 -18.35
CA ASP A 9 24.14 -20.98 -17.36
C ASP A 9 23.14 -19.86 -17.01
N GLN A 10 22.39 -19.37 -17.99
CA GLN A 10 21.30 -18.42 -17.76
C GLN A 10 20.17 -19.03 -16.92
N GLU A 11 19.81 -20.30 -17.16
CA GLU A 11 18.76 -20.99 -16.40
C GLU A 11 19.17 -21.22 -14.94
N LEU A 12 20.43 -21.61 -14.71
CA LEU A 12 21.04 -21.73 -13.38
C LEU A 12 21.05 -20.40 -12.65
N THR A 13 21.53 -19.35 -13.32
CA THR A 13 21.58 -17.98 -12.76
C THR A 13 20.17 -17.52 -12.38
N LYS A 14 19.18 -17.71 -13.24
CA LYS A 14 17.77 -17.36 -12.97
C LYS A 14 17.24 -18.09 -11.73
N ARG A 15 17.59 -19.37 -11.55
CA ARG A 15 17.17 -20.19 -10.40
C ARG A 15 17.78 -19.69 -9.10
N ILE A 16 19.08 -19.35 -9.11
CA ILE A 16 19.80 -18.82 -7.95
C ILE A 16 19.27 -17.43 -7.59
N MET A 17 19.15 -16.54 -8.58
CA MET A 17 18.67 -15.17 -8.38
C MET A 17 17.25 -15.14 -7.80
N ARG A 18 16.37 -16.06 -8.22
CA ARG A 18 15.03 -16.18 -7.63
C ARG A 18 15.09 -16.44 -6.12
N ARG A 19 16.00 -17.30 -5.66
CA ARG A 19 16.18 -17.59 -4.22
C ARG A 19 16.77 -16.42 -3.46
N VAL A 20 17.75 -15.74 -4.06
CA VAL A 20 18.38 -14.54 -3.47
C VAL A 20 17.35 -13.43 -3.29
N TYR A 21 16.55 -13.15 -4.32
CA TYR A 21 15.49 -12.16 -4.23
C TYR A 21 14.41 -12.56 -3.23
N PHE A 22 14.03 -13.84 -3.19
CA PHE A 22 13.07 -14.33 -2.20
C PHE A 22 13.58 -14.12 -0.77
N PHE A 23 14.83 -14.51 -0.49
CA PHE A 23 15.41 -14.34 0.85
C PHE A 23 15.59 -12.86 1.22
N TRP A 24 16.02 -12.03 0.27
CA TRP A 24 16.13 -10.58 0.47
C TRP A 24 14.76 -9.96 0.75
N PHE A 25 13.73 -10.34 -0.01
CA PHE A 25 12.36 -9.88 0.20
C PHE A 25 11.86 -10.31 1.57
N MET A 26 12.03 -11.58 1.94
CA MET A 26 11.57 -12.13 3.21
C MET A 26 12.25 -11.46 4.41
N LYS A 27 13.54 -11.12 4.29
CA LYS A 27 14.29 -10.50 5.39
C LYS A 27 14.09 -8.99 5.48
N ARG A 28 13.86 -8.30 4.35
CA ARG A 28 13.94 -6.82 4.29
C ARG A 28 12.63 -6.12 3.95
N VAL A 29 11.72 -6.78 3.25
CA VAL A 29 10.47 -6.17 2.76
C VAL A 29 9.26 -6.79 3.44
N ALA A 30 9.21 -8.12 3.55
CA ALA A 30 8.11 -8.85 4.15
C ALA A 30 7.78 -8.43 5.60
N PRO A 31 8.74 -8.16 6.51
CA PRO A 31 8.41 -7.78 7.89
C PRO A 31 7.64 -6.45 7.95
N THR A 32 8.04 -5.47 7.14
CA THR A 32 7.35 -4.17 7.06
C THR A 32 5.95 -4.32 6.47
N ILE A 33 5.80 -5.14 5.41
CA ILE A 33 4.49 -5.41 4.80
C ILE A 33 3.58 -6.14 5.80
N LEU A 34 4.10 -7.14 6.50
CA LEU A 34 3.35 -7.90 7.51
C LEU A 34 2.91 -7.01 8.68
N LEU A 35 3.76 -6.10 9.14
CA LEU A 35 3.40 -5.12 10.16
C LEU A 35 2.29 -4.19 9.69
N GLN A 36 2.37 -3.69 8.45
CA GLN A 36 1.33 -2.83 7.88
C GLN A 36 0.00 -3.59 7.71
N LEU A 37 0.05 -4.83 7.22
CA LEU A 37 -1.12 -5.70 7.09
C LEU A 37 -1.74 -6.02 8.46
N GLY A 38 -0.91 -6.37 9.45
CA GLY A 38 -1.35 -6.66 10.81
C GLY A 38 -1.99 -5.44 11.48
N ALA A 39 -1.40 -4.26 11.33
CA ALA A 39 -2.00 -3.02 11.82
C ALA A 39 -3.33 -2.73 11.11
N PHE A 40 -3.41 -2.95 9.80
CA PHE A 40 -4.64 -2.77 9.03
C PHE A 40 -5.75 -3.74 9.45
N THR A 41 -5.45 -5.02 9.67
CA THR A 41 -6.44 -5.99 10.14
C THR A 41 -6.91 -5.68 11.56
N LEU A 42 -6.01 -5.29 12.47
CA LEU A 42 -6.39 -4.87 13.83
C LEU A 42 -7.35 -3.67 13.80
N LEU A 43 -7.07 -2.68 12.94
CA LEU A 43 -7.98 -1.55 12.75
C LEU A 43 -9.30 -1.99 12.13
N ALA A 44 -9.30 -2.86 11.12
CA ALA A 44 -10.52 -3.35 10.49
C ALA A 44 -11.42 -4.10 11.50
N VAL A 45 -10.82 -4.93 12.36
CA VAL A 45 -11.54 -5.62 13.44
C VAL A 45 -12.11 -4.63 14.45
N GLY A 46 -11.30 -3.68 14.92
CA GLY A 46 -11.77 -2.64 15.84
C GLY A 46 -12.87 -1.77 15.23
N ILE A 47 -12.76 -1.41 13.95
CA ILE A 47 -13.82 -0.66 13.26
C ILE A 47 -15.10 -1.51 13.21
N HIS A 48 -15.00 -2.79 12.87
CA HIS A 48 -16.18 -3.66 12.82
C HIS A 48 -16.87 -3.83 14.19
N GLU A 49 -16.08 -3.89 15.27
CA GLU A 49 -16.59 -4.06 16.64
C GLU A 49 -17.24 -2.78 17.19
N PHE A 50 -16.65 -1.61 16.90
CA PHE A 50 -17.12 -0.33 17.46
C PHE A 50 -18.02 0.48 16.51
N VAL A 51 -18.03 0.16 15.22
CA VAL A 51 -18.76 0.90 14.20
C VAL A 51 -19.60 -0.09 13.39
N SER A 52 -20.92 0.03 13.51
CA SER A 52 -21.80 -0.73 12.64
C SER A 52 -21.72 -0.19 11.21
N ILE A 53 -20.93 -0.86 10.38
CA ILE A 53 -20.64 -0.49 8.99
C ILE A 53 -21.92 -0.28 8.18
N ARG A 54 -22.97 -1.08 8.46
CA ARG A 54 -24.27 -0.98 7.78
C ARG A 54 -24.99 0.35 8.05
N PHE A 55 -24.99 0.83 9.29
CA PHE A 55 -25.66 2.09 9.61
C PHE A 55 -24.84 3.29 9.13
N VAL A 56 -23.51 3.21 9.22
CA VAL A 56 -22.63 4.27 8.72
C VAL A 56 -22.67 4.40 7.20
N SER A 57 -22.70 3.29 6.47
CA SER A 57 -22.77 3.30 5.00
C SER A 57 -24.12 3.80 4.49
N ALA A 58 -25.23 3.37 5.10
CA ALA A 58 -26.56 3.86 4.74
C ALA A 58 -26.69 5.37 4.96
N ASN A 59 -26.20 5.88 6.10
CA ASN A 59 -26.23 7.31 6.41
C ASN A 59 -25.24 8.11 5.54
N ALA A 60 -24.08 7.55 5.20
CA ALA A 60 -23.12 8.18 4.30
C ALA A 60 -23.67 8.31 2.87
N ILE A 61 -24.37 7.28 2.38
CA ILE A 61 -25.02 7.31 1.06
C ILE A 61 -26.13 8.36 1.04
N ALA A 62 -26.93 8.45 2.11
CA ALA A 62 -27.95 9.49 2.25
C ALA A 62 -27.34 10.91 2.29
N ALA A 63 -26.18 11.08 2.95
CA ALA A 63 -25.47 12.36 2.96
C ALA A 63 -24.86 12.72 1.59
N LEU A 64 -24.37 11.73 0.84
CA LEU A 64 -23.88 11.90 -0.54
C LEU A 64 -24.97 12.39 -1.49
N SER A 65 -26.22 11.94 -1.33
CA SER A 65 -27.36 12.46 -2.10
C SER A 65 -27.72 13.91 -1.77
N GLY A 66 -27.26 14.46 -0.63
CA GLY A 66 -27.47 15.85 -0.23
C GLY A 66 -26.39 16.84 -0.70
N GLY A 67 -25.39 16.39 -1.47
CA GLY A 67 -24.28 17.21 -1.97
C GLY A 67 -23.08 17.31 -1.02
N VAL A 68 -21.99 17.95 -1.49
CA VAL A 68 -20.68 17.96 -0.81
C VAL A 68 -20.74 18.58 0.60
N GLY A 69 -21.58 19.59 0.81
CA GLY A 69 -21.77 20.22 2.13
C GLY A 69 -22.42 19.29 3.17
N ALA A 70 -23.36 18.45 2.74
CA ALA A 70 -24.02 17.45 3.59
C ALA A 70 -23.06 16.31 3.98
N VAL A 71 -22.13 15.96 3.09
CA VAL A 71 -21.07 14.99 3.39
C VAL A 71 -20.13 15.52 4.47
N ILE A 72 -19.74 16.81 4.39
CA ILE A 72 -18.86 17.43 5.38
C ILE A 72 -19.57 17.53 6.74
N SER A 73 -20.83 17.97 6.78
CA SER A 73 -21.59 18.09 8.03
C SER A 73 -21.88 16.73 8.69
N TYR A 74 -22.12 15.70 7.88
CA TYR A 74 -22.24 14.33 8.35
C TYR A 74 -20.91 13.81 8.92
N ALA A 75 -19.79 14.03 8.21
CA ALA A 75 -18.47 13.60 8.67
C ALA A 75 -18.07 14.27 9.98
N THR A 76 -18.28 15.59 10.11
CA THR A 76 -17.97 16.31 11.36
C THR A 76 -18.88 15.89 12.51
N SER A 77 -20.18 15.69 12.25
CA SER A 77 -21.12 15.23 13.28
C SER A 77 -20.85 13.79 13.73
N ALA A 78 -20.49 12.91 12.80
CA ALA A 78 -20.16 11.53 13.09
C ALA A 78 -18.90 11.43 13.95
N VAL A 79 -17.89 12.26 13.69
CA VAL A 79 -16.67 12.34 14.51
C VAL A 79 -16.93 12.96 15.87
N ALA A 80 -17.71 14.05 15.94
CA ALA A 80 -17.97 14.75 17.21
C ALA A 80 -18.85 13.96 18.18
N LYS A 81 -19.76 13.11 17.68
CA LYS A 81 -20.72 12.35 18.50
C LYS A 81 -20.27 10.91 18.81
N THR A 82 -19.16 10.44 18.25
CA THR A 82 -18.64 9.10 18.56
C THR A 82 -17.74 9.11 19.81
N GLY A 83 -17.75 8.00 20.55
CA GLY A 83 -16.91 7.84 21.74
C GLY A 83 -15.40 7.89 21.43
N PHE A 84 -14.59 8.02 22.48
CA PHE A 84 -13.13 8.17 22.39
C PHE A 84 -12.44 7.05 21.59
N ILE A 85 -12.89 5.80 21.73
CA ILE A 85 -12.32 4.63 21.05
C ILE A 85 -12.48 4.71 19.52
N PRO A 86 -13.70 4.89 18.95
CA PRO A 86 -13.88 5.10 17.51
C PRO A 86 -13.09 6.28 16.93
N GLN A 87 -12.96 7.39 17.67
CA GLN A 87 -12.17 8.55 17.23
C GLN A 87 -10.68 8.19 17.09
N LEU A 88 -10.14 7.43 18.05
CA LEU A 88 -8.76 6.96 18.02
C LEU A 88 -8.51 5.99 16.85
N LEU A 89 -9.45 5.08 16.59
CA LEU A 89 -9.44 4.18 15.43
C LEU A 89 -9.49 4.94 14.09
N PHE A 90 -10.31 5.98 14.01
CA PHE A 90 -10.39 6.84 12.83
C PHE A 90 -9.08 7.60 12.61
N GLY A 91 -8.52 8.21 13.67
CA GLY A 91 -7.23 8.89 13.61
C GLY A 91 -6.09 7.96 13.20
N ALA A 92 -6.01 6.76 13.78
CA ALA A 92 -5.03 5.75 13.42
C ALA A 92 -5.16 5.29 11.96
N SER A 93 -6.40 5.11 11.47
CA SER A 93 -6.68 4.76 10.08
C SER A 93 -6.24 5.86 9.10
N VAL A 94 -6.52 7.13 9.41
CA VAL A 94 -6.05 8.27 8.60
C VAL A 94 -4.53 8.32 8.58
N MET A 95 -3.89 8.16 9.74
CA MET A 95 -2.44 8.18 9.87
C MET A 95 -1.78 7.05 9.07
N LEU A 96 -2.31 5.81 9.14
CA LEU A 96 -1.85 4.70 8.30
C LEU A 96 -2.07 4.99 6.82
N GLY A 97 -3.20 5.57 6.45
CA GLY A 97 -3.48 6.00 5.07
C GLY A 97 -2.41 6.95 4.55
N ILE A 98 -2.02 7.95 5.36
CA ILE A 98 -0.93 8.89 5.02
C ILE A 98 0.42 8.17 4.88
N LEU A 99 0.73 7.24 5.79
CA LEU A 99 1.96 6.44 5.74
C LEU A 99 2.03 5.59 4.47
N VAL A 100 0.96 4.88 4.13
CA VAL A 100 0.87 4.07 2.90
C VAL A 100 1.01 4.98 1.67
N LEU A 101 0.33 6.12 1.64
CA LEU A 101 0.41 7.06 0.53
C LEU A 101 1.82 7.65 0.37
N ARG A 102 2.54 7.86 1.49
CA ARG A 102 3.93 8.31 1.50
C ARG A 102 4.85 7.22 0.95
N ASP A 103 4.66 5.98 1.37
CA ASP A 103 5.47 4.85 0.95
C ASP A 103 5.22 4.50 -0.52
N LEU A 104 3.98 4.57 -0.98
CA LEU A 104 3.60 4.44 -2.38
C LEU A 104 4.25 5.53 -3.26
N ARG A 105 4.22 6.79 -2.80
CA ARG A 105 4.93 7.90 -3.48
C ARG A 105 6.45 7.72 -3.50
N ARG A 106 7.02 7.07 -2.50
CA ARG A 106 8.46 6.74 -2.47
C ARG A 106 8.78 5.59 -3.42
N ALA A 107 7.94 4.57 -3.47
CA ALA A 107 8.08 3.43 -4.38
C ALA A 107 7.98 3.87 -5.85
N LEU A 108 6.96 4.67 -6.20
CA LEU A 108 6.79 5.26 -7.54
C LEU A 108 8.00 6.07 -7.98
N ARG A 109 8.53 6.92 -7.09
CA ARG A 109 9.73 7.72 -7.39
C ARG A 109 10.98 6.88 -7.62
N ARG A 110 11.11 5.73 -6.94
CA ARG A 110 12.23 4.79 -7.18
C ARG A 110 12.08 4.07 -8.50
N LEU A 111 10.86 3.67 -8.85
CA LEU A 111 10.58 3.01 -10.13
C LEU A 111 10.90 3.95 -11.31
N MET A 112 10.46 5.20 -11.25
CA MET A 112 10.73 6.22 -12.27
C MET A 112 12.23 6.51 -12.46
N ARG A 113 13.02 6.49 -11.37
CA ARG A 113 14.48 6.68 -11.47
C ARG A 113 15.16 5.52 -12.19
N HIS A 114 14.71 4.29 -11.94
CA HIS A 114 15.26 3.11 -12.62
C HIS A 114 14.96 3.11 -14.13
N GLU A 115 13.76 3.54 -14.54
CA GLU A 115 13.40 3.69 -15.96
C GLU A 115 14.25 4.74 -16.69
N LEU A 116 14.56 5.86 -16.02
CA LEU A 116 15.42 6.92 -16.57
C LEU A 116 16.88 6.46 -16.70
N GLU A 117 17.40 5.72 -15.72
CA GLU A 117 18.76 5.19 -15.75
C GLU A 117 18.93 4.10 -16.81
N SER A 118 17.95 3.22 -17.00
CA SER A 118 17.97 2.20 -18.06
C SER A 118 17.82 2.81 -19.46
N ALA A 119 16.98 3.84 -19.63
CA ALA A 119 16.87 4.57 -20.89
C ALA A 119 18.16 5.31 -21.25
N ALA A 120 18.81 5.97 -20.28
CA ALA A 120 20.08 6.67 -20.48
C ALA A 120 21.25 5.71 -20.76
N ALA A 121 21.25 4.51 -20.16
CA ALA A 121 22.26 3.49 -20.42
C ALA A 121 22.17 2.90 -21.84
N LEU A 122 20.95 2.69 -22.35
CA LEU A 122 20.72 2.23 -23.72
C LEU A 122 21.17 3.27 -24.76
N GLN A 123 20.96 4.56 -24.50
CA GLN A 123 21.36 5.64 -25.39
C GLN A 123 22.89 5.83 -25.49
N ARG A 124 23.64 5.40 -24.47
CA ARG A 124 25.12 5.41 -24.46
C ARG A 124 25.73 4.21 -25.19
N LEU A 125 25.02 3.09 -25.29
CA LEU A 125 25.47 1.90 -26.02
C LEU A 125 25.21 1.99 -27.53
N SER A 126 24.39 2.95 -27.98
CA SER A 126 24.07 3.18 -29.40
C SER A 126 24.92 4.28 -30.06
N ARG A 127 25.94 4.80 -29.37
CA ARG A 127 26.96 5.72 -29.91
C ARG A 127 28.32 5.04 -29.88
#